data_AF-A0A962Q8L0-F1
#
_entry.id   AF-A0A962Q8L0-F1
#
_cell.length_a   1.000
_cell.length_b   1.000
_cell.length_c   1.000
_cell.angle_alpha   90.00
_cell.angle_beta   90.00
_cell.angle_gamma   90.00
#
_symmetry.space_group_name_H-M   'P 1'
#
loop_
_entity.id
_entity.type
_entity.pdbx_description
1 polymer ?
#
loop_
_entity_poly.entity_id
_entity_poly.type
_entity_poly.pdbx_seq_one_letter_code
_entity_poly.pdbx_strand_id
1 'polypeptide(L)'
;MTSEEKKERTEKLREFHADYLAMTGNDKVKFFGHLAYAPKEYPELDKCISVFESQIADERGFYVELVDKDLIRKHSDSGNLYYYKYNPYYNEENPSIDRGKFTTYFIPVSSLELVKQGSGLAPETTVSESGSSITTSGAISTKTEKVSPSDTLVSKQQKIAFDDSEDDVPWNQMTAKDFAAIFWKKPISDKEVINKLIEKENNG
;
A
#
# COMPACT_ATOMS: atom_id res chain seq x y z
N MET A 1 21.88 4.17 -17.91
CA MET A 1 20.79 3.30 -18.37
C MET A 1 20.31 3.77 -19.73
N THR A 2 20.26 2.87 -20.71
CA THR A 2 19.76 3.15 -22.06
C THR A 2 18.23 3.25 -22.06
N SER A 3 17.65 3.74 -23.17
CA SER A 3 16.19 3.81 -23.31
C SER A 3 15.53 2.43 -23.28
N GLU A 4 16.19 1.43 -23.87
CA GLU A 4 15.71 0.05 -23.95
C GLU A 4 15.71 -0.63 -22.57
N GLU A 5 16.80 -0.48 -21.81
CA GLU A 5 16.91 -1.00 -20.45
C GLU A 5 15.85 -0.41 -19.50
N LYS A 6 15.51 0.89 -19.67
CA LYS A 6 14.45 1.54 -18.90
C LYS A 6 13.09 0.94 -19.22
N LYS A 7 12.82 0.73 -20.51
CA LYS A 7 11.58 0.12 -20.97
C LYS A 7 11.43 -1.30 -20.42
N GLU A 8 12.48 -2.11 -20.51
CA GLU A 8 12.47 -3.49 -20.02
C GLU A 8 12.22 -3.56 -18.50
N ARG A 9 12.91 -2.72 -17.71
CA ARG A 9 12.68 -2.68 -16.26
C ARG A 9 11.27 -2.22 -15.90
N THR A 10 10.75 -1.22 -16.62
CA THR A 10 9.37 -0.75 -16.40
C THR A 10 8.35 -1.82 -16.73
N GLU A 11 8.58 -2.61 -17.79
CA GLU A 11 7.71 -3.73 -18.14
C GLU A 11 7.73 -4.82 -17.07
N LYS A 12 8.91 -5.16 -16.53
CA LYS A 12 9.02 -6.11 -15.40
C LYS A 12 8.25 -5.65 -14.16
N LEU A 13 8.29 -4.35 -13.85
CA LEU A 13 7.47 -3.79 -12.76
C LEU A 13 5.97 -3.94 -13.09
N ARG A 14 5.56 -3.64 -14.32
CA ARG A 14 4.17 -3.80 -14.76
C ARG A 14 3.70 -5.26 -14.73
N GLU A 15 4.54 -6.21 -15.17
CA GLU A 15 4.28 -7.65 -15.11
C GLU A 15 3.98 -8.11 -13.68
N PHE A 16 4.74 -7.63 -12.70
CA PHE A 16 4.48 -7.90 -11.28
C PHE A 16 3.10 -7.38 -10.80
N HIS A 17 2.54 -6.39 -11.49
CA HIS A 17 1.22 -5.83 -11.21
C HIS A 17 0.13 -6.35 -12.17
N ALA A 18 0.46 -7.23 -13.11
CA ALA A 18 -0.45 -7.67 -14.17
C ALA A 18 -1.76 -8.24 -13.62
N ASP A 19 -1.71 -9.07 -12.57
CA ASP A 19 -2.90 -9.65 -11.95
C ASP A 19 -3.87 -8.57 -11.43
N TYR A 20 -3.32 -7.54 -10.78
CA TYR A 20 -4.12 -6.44 -10.26
C TYR A 20 -4.71 -5.58 -11.39
N LEU A 21 -3.90 -5.29 -12.43
CA LEU A 21 -4.33 -4.51 -13.58
C LEU A 21 -5.41 -5.24 -14.40
N ALA A 22 -5.31 -6.57 -14.52
CA ALA A 22 -6.29 -7.41 -15.19
C ALA A 22 -7.61 -7.45 -14.39
N MET A 23 -7.54 -7.63 -13.06
CA MET A 23 -8.72 -7.66 -12.19
C MET A 23 -9.50 -6.34 -12.20
N THR A 24 -8.81 -5.21 -12.32
CA THR A 24 -9.42 -3.88 -12.32
C THR A 24 -9.90 -3.44 -13.71
N GLY A 25 -9.68 -4.25 -14.75
CA GLY A 25 -10.05 -3.91 -16.14
C GLY A 25 -9.28 -2.73 -16.72
N ASN A 26 -8.13 -2.38 -16.12
CA ASN A 26 -7.34 -1.19 -16.42
C ASN A 26 -5.97 -1.56 -17.03
N ASP A 27 -5.89 -2.70 -17.73
CA ASP A 27 -4.70 -3.20 -18.40
C ASP A 27 -4.09 -2.20 -19.40
N LYS A 28 -4.93 -1.35 -20.00
CA LYS A 28 -4.55 -0.31 -20.98
C LYS A 28 -4.15 1.03 -20.38
N VAL A 29 -4.29 1.21 -19.06
CA VAL A 29 -3.86 2.44 -18.38
C VAL A 29 -2.34 2.47 -18.33
N LYS A 30 -1.76 3.67 -18.50
CA LYS A 30 -0.30 3.86 -18.49
C LYS A 30 0.26 3.43 -17.12
N PHE A 31 1.44 2.84 -17.15
CA PHE A 31 2.20 2.44 -15.96
C PHE A 31 3.59 3.07 -16.03
N PHE A 32 4.05 3.61 -14.91
CA PHE A 32 5.38 4.21 -14.80
C PHE A 32 6.08 3.78 -13.52
N GLY A 33 7.41 3.63 -13.56
CA GLY A 33 8.25 3.63 -12.37
C GLY A 33 8.81 5.03 -12.15
N HIS A 34 8.47 5.67 -11.04
CA HIS A 34 8.98 7.01 -10.71
C HIS A 34 9.71 7.04 -9.38
N LEU A 35 10.73 7.89 -9.32
CA LEU A 35 11.36 8.28 -8.08
C LEU A 35 10.53 9.34 -7.36
N ALA A 36 10.24 9.08 -6.09
CA ALA A 36 9.77 10.10 -5.16
C ALA A 36 10.96 10.86 -4.56
N TYR A 37 10.94 12.19 -4.64
CA TYR A 37 11.98 13.06 -4.10
C TYR A 37 11.45 14.45 -3.73
N ALA A 38 12.20 15.18 -2.92
CA ALA A 38 11.99 16.60 -2.65
C ALA A 38 12.60 17.44 -3.79
N PRO A 39 11.81 18.15 -4.60
CA PRO A 39 12.34 19.01 -5.65
C PRO A 39 13.09 20.20 -5.06
N LYS A 40 14.24 20.55 -5.65
CA LYS A 40 15.06 21.67 -5.15
C LYS A 40 14.41 23.03 -5.41
N GLU A 41 13.65 23.11 -6.49
CA GLU A 41 12.95 24.30 -6.94
C GLU A 41 11.73 24.64 -6.08
N TYR A 42 11.19 23.66 -5.34
CA TYR A 42 10.02 23.79 -4.45
C TYR A 42 10.32 23.14 -3.10
N PRO A 43 11.13 23.79 -2.24
CA PRO A 43 11.58 23.23 -0.97
C PRO A 43 10.45 22.96 0.04
N GLU A 44 9.28 23.55 -0.16
CA GLU A 44 8.06 23.30 0.61
C GLU A 44 7.42 21.93 0.30
N LEU A 45 7.78 21.31 -0.82
CA LEU A 45 7.31 19.99 -1.20
C LEU A 45 8.24 18.91 -0.62
N ASP A 46 7.68 18.02 0.19
CA ASP A 46 8.44 16.91 0.81
C ASP A 46 8.79 15.79 -0.19
N LYS A 47 7.80 15.00 -0.61
CA LYS A 47 8.01 13.92 -1.59
C LYS A 47 7.05 14.08 -2.75
N CYS A 48 7.60 14.20 -3.95
CA CYS A 48 6.84 14.28 -5.19
C CYS A 48 7.42 13.37 -6.26
N ILE A 49 6.59 13.04 -7.24
CA ILE A 49 7.02 12.51 -8.53
C ILE A 49 7.02 13.63 -9.56
N SER A 50 7.98 13.60 -10.49
CA SER A 50 8.00 14.51 -11.64
C SER A 50 7.39 13.82 -12.85
N VAL A 51 6.39 14.45 -13.46
CA VAL A 51 5.69 13.92 -14.63
C VAL A 51 5.62 14.96 -15.73
N PHE A 52 5.61 14.50 -16.98
CA PHE A 52 5.41 15.37 -18.12
C PHE A 52 3.92 15.67 -18.32
N GLU A 53 3.64 16.78 -18.99
CA GLU A 53 2.27 17.15 -19.39
C GLU A 53 1.52 16.00 -20.10
N SER A 54 2.18 15.30 -21.02
CA SER A 54 1.60 14.16 -21.76
C SER A 54 1.25 12.94 -20.89
N GLN A 55 1.72 12.90 -19.65
CA GLN A 55 1.39 11.86 -18.67
C GLN A 55 0.21 12.33 -17.79
N ILE A 56 0.31 13.52 -17.21
CA ILE A 56 -0.67 14.05 -16.26
C ILE A 56 -2.00 14.45 -16.92
N ALA A 57 -1.97 14.83 -18.21
CA ALA A 57 -3.14 15.21 -18.98
C ALA A 57 -3.96 14.02 -19.53
N ASP A 58 -3.51 12.77 -19.35
CA ASP A 58 -4.29 11.60 -19.78
C ASP A 58 -5.51 11.43 -18.86
N GLU A 59 -6.72 11.56 -19.41
CA GLU A 59 -7.99 11.48 -18.66
C GLU A 59 -8.19 10.13 -17.96
N ARG A 60 -7.49 9.08 -18.42
CA ARG A 60 -7.50 7.75 -17.79
C ARG A 60 -6.64 7.68 -16.53
N GLY A 61 -5.88 8.73 -16.23
CA GLY A 61 -4.86 8.73 -15.20
C GLY A 61 -3.71 7.78 -15.54
N PHE A 62 -2.94 7.40 -14.52
CA PHE A 62 -1.87 6.43 -14.66
C PHE A 62 -1.56 5.72 -13.34
N TYR A 63 -1.02 4.52 -13.46
CA TYR A 63 -0.44 3.80 -12.34
C TYR A 63 1.04 4.13 -12.19
N VAL A 64 1.50 4.16 -10.94
CA VAL A 64 2.89 4.41 -10.62
C VAL A 64 3.36 3.52 -9.48
N GLU A 65 4.52 2.90 -9.67
CA GLU A 65 5.28 2.28 -8.58
C GLU A 65 6.44 3.22 -8.21
N LEU A 66 6.63 3.44 -6.90
CA LEU A 66 7.71 4.28 -6.39
C LEU A 66 9.01 3.47 -6.33
N VAL A 67 9.98 3.85 -7.16
CA VAL A 67 11.25 3.15 -7.35
C VAL A 67 12.42 4.13 -7.24
N ASP A 68 13.65 3.64 -7.29
CA ASP A 68 14.82 4.51 -7.39
C ASP A 68 15.10 4.97 -8.84
N LYS A 69 16.26 5.62 -9.04
CA LYS A 69 16.69 6.12 -10.36
C LYS A 69 17.00 5.00 -11.34
N ASP A 70 17.27 3.80 -10.84
CA ASP A 70 17.59 2.60 -11.61
C ASP A 70 16.37 1.69 -11.78
N LEU A 71 15.17 2.18 -11.43
CA LEU A 71 13.91 1.45 -11.49
C LEU A 71 13.92 0.20 -10.59
N ILE A 72 14.66 0.27 -9.49
CA ILE A 72 14.76 -0.79 -8.49
C ILE A 72 13.85 -0.44 -7.30
N ARG A 73 13.16 -1.45 -6.79
CA ARG A 73 12.31 -1.34 -5.61
C ARG A 73 13.15 -1.14 -4.36
N LYS A 74 12.70 -0.25 -3.49
CA LYS A 74 13.26 -0.13 -2.14
C LYS A 74 12.54 -1.09 -1.19
N HIS A 75 13.30 -1.77 -0.33
CA HIS A 75 12.79 -2.84 0.53
C HIS A 75 11.58 -2.47 1.40
N SER A 76 11.43 -1.21 1.84
CA SER A 76 10.31 -0.79 2.69
C SER A 76 8.96 -0.70 1.98
N ASP A 77 8.97 -0.42 0.67
CA ASP A 77 7.77 -0.09 -0.11
C ASP A 77 7.63 -0.96 -1.37
N SER A 78 8.38 -2.07 -1.41
CA SER A 78 8.48 -2.94 -2.57
C SER A 78 7.12 -3.48 -2.99
N GLY A 79 6.67 -3.13 -4.20
CA GLY A 79 5.40 -3.62 -4.76
C GLY A 79 4.17 -2.83 -4.35
N ASN A 80 4.31 -1.66 -3.71
CA ASN A 80 3.20 -0.72 -3.58
C ASN A 80 2.85 -0.14 -4.95
N LEU A 81 1.57 -0.25 -5.33
CA LEU A 81 1.04 0.38 -6.53
C LEU A 81 0.20 1.58 -6.14
N TYR A 82 0.48 2.71 -6.77
CA TYR A 82 -0.30 3.92 -6.62
C TYR A 82 -1.02 4.26 -7.92
N TYR A 83 -2.11 5.00 -7.82
CA TYR A 83 -2.87 5.51 -8.95
C TYR A 83 -2.98 7.04 -8.85
N TYR A 84 -2.67 7.71 -9.96
CA TYR A 84 -3.00 9.11 -10.13
C TYR A 84 -4.33 9.21 -10.87
N LYS A 85 -5.32 9.78 -10.18
CA LYS A 85 -6.61 10.14 -10.79
C LYS A 85 -6.44 11.44 -11.58
N TYR A 86 -6.90 11.45 -12.83
CA TYR A 86 -6.88 12.65 -13.65
C TYR A 86 -7.61 13.81 -12.95
N ASN A 87 -6.99 14.98 -13.03
CA ASN A 87 -7.51 16.24 -12.53
C ASN A 87 -7.47 17.26 -13.66
N PRO A 88 -8.61 17.82 -14.13
CA PRO A 88 -8.62 18.80 -15.22
C PRO A 88 -7.92 20.12 -14.86
N TYR A 89 -7.71 20.40 -13.58
CA TYR A 89 -7.02 21.59 -13.08
C TYR A 89 -5.56 21.31 -12.71
N TYR A 90 -4.97 20.22 -13.22
CA TYR A 90 -3.61 19.81 -12.87
C TYR A 90 -2.56 20.91 -13.09
N ASN A 91 -2.79 21.78 -14.07
CA ASN A 91 -1.92 22.86 -14.49
C ASN A 91 -1.91 24.06 -13.52
N GLU A 92 -2.97 24.22 -12.74
CA GLU A 92 -3.11 25.29 -11.74
C GLU A 92 -2.74 24.79 -10.34
N GLU A 93 -3.06 23.54 -10.01
CA GLU A 93 -2.88 22.98 -8.67
C GLU A 93 -1.48 22.43 -8.41
N ASN A 94 -0.77 21.98 -9.45
CA ASN A 94 0.55 21.37 -9.28
C ASN A 94 1.66 22.36 -9.64
N PRO A 95 2.68 22.50 -8.79
CA PRO A 95 3.90 23.22 -9.15
C PRO A 95 4.53 22.64 -10.43
N SER A 96 5.05 23.51 -11.29
CA SER A 96 5.56 23.12 -12.60
C SER A 96 6.75 23.93 -13.07
N ILE A 97 7.65 23.29 -13.81
CA ILE A 97 8.79 23.95 -14.46
C ILE A 97 8.67 23.76 -15.97
N ASP A 98 8.59 24.88 -16.66
CA ASP A 98 8.75 24.91 -18.11
C ASP A 98 10.23 24.83 -18.49
N ARG A 99 10.59 23.81 -19.28
CA ARG A 99 11.94 23.61 -19.82
C ARG A 99 12.03 23.97 -21.32
N GLY A 100 11.03 24.70 -21.83
CA GLY A 100 10.88 25.17 -23.20
C GLY A 100 10.38 24.10 -24.18
N LYS A 101 10.88 22.86 -24.08
CA LYS A 101 10.41 21.72 -24.91
C LYS A 101 9.29 20.91 -24.27
N PHE A 102 9.21 20.96 -22.96
CA PHE A 102 8.25 20.21 -22.16
C PHE A 102 8.08 20.87 -20.80
N THR A 103 6.86 20.79 -20.28
CA THR A 103 6.52 21.20 -18.92
C THR A 103 6.56 19.97 -18.01
N THR A 104 7.26 20.11 -16.88
CA THR A 104 7.31 19.07 -15.85
C THR A 104 6.48 19.52 -14.65
N TYR A 105 5.48 18.73 -14.29
CA TYR A 105 4.64 18.93 -13.11
C TYR A 105 5.14 18.08 -11.95
N PHE A 106 5.02 18.60 -10.73
CA PHE A 106 5.39 17.90 -9.50
C PHE A 106 4.13 17.48 -8.75
N ILE A 107 3.87 16.17 -8.73
CA ILE A 107 2.72 15.61 -8.03
C ILE A 107 3.18 15.11 -6.65
N PRO A 108 2.62 15.60 -5.54
CA PRO A 108 2.89 15.07 -4.21
C PRO A 108 2.57 13.57 -4.11
N VAL A 109 3.43 12.80 -3.45
CA VAL A 109 3.14 11.37 -3.21
C VAL A 109 1.86 11.21 -2.39
N SER A 110 1.55 12.16 -1.51
CA SER A 110 0.32 12.19 -0.70
C SER A 110 -0.96 12.39 -1.52
N SER A 111 -0.88 12.88 -2.76
CA SER A 111 -2.06 13.00 -3.63
C SER A 111 -2.30 11.77 -4.49
N LEU A 112 -1.41 10.76 -4.41
CA LEU A 112 -1.57 9.49 -5.11
C LEU A 112 -2.41 8.53 -4.25
N GLU A 113 -3.29 7.77 -4.90
CA GLU A 113 -4.11 6.76 -4.22
C GLU A 113 -3.33 5.45 -4.13
N LEU A 114 -3.10 4.92 -2.92
CA LEU A 114 -2.53 3.58 -2.75
C LEU A 114 -3.59 2.53 -3.11
N VAL A 115 -3.39 1.82 -4.21
CA VAL A 115 -4.36 0.87 -4.76
C VAL A 115 -3.99 -0.59 -4.54
N LYS A 116 -2.69 -0.88 -4.35
CA LYS A 116 -2.19 -2.20 -3.95
C LYS A 116 -1.06 -2.00 -2.96
N GLN A 117 -1.18 -2.58 -1.78
CA GLN A 117 -0.06 -2.64 -0.84
C GLN A 117 0.88 -3.79 -1.23
N GLY A 118 2.16 -3.48 -1.30
CA GLY A 118 3.23 -4.44 -1.48
C GLY A 118 3.41 -5.28 -0.22
N SER A 119 3.59 -6.58 -0.41
CA SER A 119 4.14 -7.44 0.63
C SER A 119 5.61 -7.04 0.81
N GLY A 120 5.96 -6.40 1.93
CA GLY A 120 7.35 -6.04 2.28
C GLY A 120 8.33 -7.21 2.41
N LEU A 121 7.91 -8.43 2.05
CA LEU A 121 8.77 -9.58 1.80
C LEU A 121 9.07 -9.65 0.30
N ALA A 122 10.22 -9.11 -0.08
CA ALA A 122 10.72 -9.21 -1.45
C ALA A 122 10.87 -10.69 -1.88
N PRO A 123 10.50 -11.07 -3.11
CA PRO A 123 11.13 -12.21 -3.74
C PRO A 123 12.55 -11.77 -4.10
N GLU A 124 13.55 -12.26 -3.37
CA GLU A 124 14.93 -12.16 -3.84
C GLU A 124 15.04 -12.96 -5.14
N THR A 125 15.28 -12.26 -6.24
CA THR A 125 15.70 -12.89 -7.49
C THR A 125 17.15 -13.35 -7.33
N THR A 126 17.37 -14.46 -6.63
CA THR A 126 18.62 -15.21 -6.77
C THR A 126 18.47 -16.14 -7.96
N VAL A 127 19.06 -15.73 -9.09
CA VAL A 127 19.37 -16.64 -10.19
C VAL A 127 20.45 -17.60 -9.67
N SER A 128 20.14 -18.89 -9.60
CA SER A 128 21.13 -19.96 -9.46
C SER A 128 20.58 -21.19 -10.17
N GLU A 129 21.02 -21.35 -11.42
CA GLU A 129 20.83 -22.57 -12.19
C GLU A 129 21.74 -23.70 -11.67
N SER A 130 21.15 -24.90 -11.65
CA SER A 130 21.77 -26.21 -11.85
C SER A 130 22.39 -26.94 -10.65
N GLY A 131 21.70 -28.00 -10.20
CA GLY A 131 22.37 -29.29 -10.02
C GLY A 131 21.91 -30.20 -8.88
N SER A 132 20.91 -31.03 -9.15
CA SER A 132 20.80 -32.44 -8.72
C SER A 132 20.24 -32.82 -7.34
N SER A 133 19.05 -33.43 -7.41
CA SER A 133 18.52 -34.60 -6.69
C SER A 133 19.20 -35.10 -5.40
N ILE A 134 18.41 -35.41 -4.37
CA ILE A 134 17.94 -36.78 -4.02
C ILE A 134 16.89 -36.71 -2.88
N THR A 135 16.06 -37.74 -2.92
CA THR A 135 14.85 -38.14 -2.21
C THR A 135 14.84 -38.26 -0.68
N THR A 136 13.59 -38.29 -0.17
CA THR A 136 13.01 -39.15 0.90
C THR A 136 12.89 -38.61 2.33
N SER A 137 11.62 -38.52 2.77
CA SER A 137 11.05 -39.24 3.94
C SER A 137 10.43 -38.39 5.05
N GLY A 138 9.10 -38.54 5.19
CA GLY A 138 8.40 -38.63 6.47
C GLY A 138 7.78 -37.32 6.99
N ALA A 139 6.54 -37.27 7.46
CA ALA A 139 5.46 -38.24 7.52
C ALA A 139 4.18 -37.42 7.77
N ILE A 140 3.17 -37.62 6.93
CA ILE A 140 1.79 -37.20 7.20
C ILE A 140 1.19 -38.29 8.09
N SER A 141 0.64 -37.90 9.24
CA SER A 141 -0.25 -38.75 10.03
C SER A 141 -1.62 -38.10 10.07
N THR A 142 -2.48 -38.56 9.15
CA THR A 142 -3.92 -38.42 9.18
C THR A 142 -4.50 -39.57 10.01
N LYS A 143 -5.40 -39.25 10.94
CA LYS A 143 -6.38 -40.23 11.44
C LYS A 143 -7.77 -39.68 11.18
N THR A 144 -8.45 -40.39 10.30
CA THR A 144 -9.79 -40.19 9.79
C THR A 144 -10.82 -40.69 10.80
N GLU A 145 -11.93 -39.97 10.99
CA GLU A 145 -13.20 -40.61 11.31
C GLU A 145 -14.36 -39.87 10.60
N LYS A 146 -15.16 -40.66 9.89
CA LYS A 146 -16.33 -40.29 9.07
C LYS A 146 -17.53 -39.90 9.94
N VAL A 147 -18.23 -38.82 9.62
CA VAL A 147 -19.71 -38.81 9.55
C VAL A 147 -20.20 -37.71 8.57
N SER A 148 -21.33 -37.96 7.91
CA SER A 148 -21.97 -37.16 6.85
C SER A 148 -23.08 -36.24 7.43
N PRO A 149 -23.86 -35.49 6.61
CA PRO A 149 -23.99 -34.04 6.64
C PRO A 149 -25.25 -33.53 7.38
N SER A 150 -25.17 -32.38 8.04
CA SER A 150 -26.20 -31.31 8.15
C SER A 150 -25.89 -30.39 9.34
N ASP A 151 -26.26 -29.12 9.17
CA ASP A 151 -26.49 -28.08 10.18
C ASP A 151 -25.32 -27.21 10.70
N THR A 152 -25.39 -25.96 10.21
CA THR A 152 -25.29 -24.71 10.98
C THR A 152 -23.93 -24.00 11.09
N LEU A 153 -23.86 -22.89 10.35
CA LEU A 153 -22.93 -21.77 10.54
C LEU A 153 -23.04 -21.20 11.96
N VAL A 154 -21.97 -21.28 12.75
CA VAL A 154 -21.77 -20.42 13.93
C VAL A 154 -20.33 -19.93 13.94
N SER A 155 -20.17 -18.62 13.69
CA SER A 155 -18.94 -17.86 13.89
C SER A 155 -18.44 -18.01 15.32
N LYS A 156 -17.24 -18.57 15.47
CA LYS A 156 -16.57 -18.66 16.77
C LYS A 156 -15.95 -17.30 17.08
N GLN A 157 -16.66 -16.49 17.85
CA GLN A 157 -16.09 -15.31 18.52
C GLN A 157 -14.95 -15.78 19.43
N GLN A 158 -13.74 -15.35 19.10
CA GLN A 158 -12.57 -15.57 19.93
C GLN A 158 -12.61 -14.52 21.05
N LYS A 159 -13.00 -14.95 22.26
CA LYS A 159 -13.00 -14.13 23.47
C LYS A 159 -11.55 -13.82 23.83
N ILE A 160 -11.07 -12.64 23.45
CA ILE A 160 -9.79 -12.11 23.93
C ILE A 160 -10.04 -11.69 25.38
N ALA A 161 -9.34 -12.31 26.32
CA ALA A 161 -9.32 -11.85 27.69
C ALA A 161 -8.56 -10.52 27.71
N PHE A 162 -9.26 -9.44 28.06
CA PHE A 162 -8.65 -8.13 28.23
C PHE A 162 -8.05 -8.06 29.63
N ASP A 163 -6.77 -7.74 29.67
CA ASP A 163 -6.01 -7.46 30.88
C ASP A 163 -6.44 -6.10 31.43
N ASP A 164 -6.87 -6.05 32.69
CA ASP A 164 -7.30 -4.83 33.40
C ASP A 164 -6.10 -4.01 33.91
N SER A 165 -4.95 -4.10 33.24
CA SER A 165 -3.77 -3.32 33.58
C SER A 165 -3.99 -1.85 33.20
N GLU A 166 -3.66 -0.93 34.12
CA GLU A 166 -3.66 0.52 33.88
C GLU A 166 -2.52 0.98 32.95
N ASP A 167 -1.88 0.05 32.26
CA ASP A 167 -0.79 0.31 31.33
C ASP A 167 -1.34 0.82 29.99
N ASP A 168 -0.70 1.85 29.44
CA ASP A 168 -1.09 2.45 28.17
C ASP A 168 -1.15 1.39 27.06
N VAL A 169 -2.32 1.25 26.45
CA VAL A 169 -2.53 0.26 25.40
C VAL A 169 -1.78 0.70 24.13
N PRO A 170 -0.91 -0.15 23.56
CA PRO A 170 -0.19 0.16 22.32
C PRO A 170 -1.16 0.57 21.20
N TRP A 171 -0.78 1.57 20.40
CA TRP A 171 -1.62 2.16 19.35
C TRP A 171 -2.22 1.12 18.38
N ASN A 172 -1.48 0.04 18.09
CA ASN A 172 -1.92 -1.04 17.21
C ASN A 172 -3.03 -1.94 17.80
N GLN A 173 -3.39 -1.78 19.07
CA GLN A 173 -4.47 -2.48 19.75
C GLN A 173 -5.72 -1.61 19.94
N MET A 174 -5.77 -0.42 19.34
CA MET A 174 -6.92 0.47 19.39
C MET A 174 -8.02 -0.03 18.43
N THR A 175 -9.21 -0.27 18.96
CA THR A 175 -10.37 -0.68 18.17
C THR A 175 -11.13 0.53 17.63
N ALA A 176 -11.99 0.32 16.63
CA ALA A 176 -12.88 1.37 16.13
C ALA A 176 -13.82 1.92 17.22
N LYS A 177 -14.21 1.09 18.20
CA LYS A 177 -15.00 1.53 19.37
C LYS A 177 -14.19 2.44 20.28
N ASP A 178 -12.91 2.14 20.51
CA ASP A 178 -12.02 2.99 21.31
C ASP A 178 -11.87 4.38 20.67
N PHE A 179 -11.69 4.41 19.34
CA PHE A 179 -11.62 5.65 18.57
C PHE A 179 -12.92 6.45 18.65
N ALA A 180 -14.05 5.77 18.44
CA ALA A 180 -15.36 6.39 18.53
C ALA A 180 -15.66 6.93 19.92
N ALA A 181 -15.26 6.21 20.98
CA ALA A 181 -15.42 6.64 22.36
C ALA A 181 -14.71 7.98 22.62
N ILE A 182 -13.44 8.08 22.20
CA ILE A 182 -12.63 9.29 22.36
C ILE A 182 -13.20 10.44 21.53
N PHE A 183 -13.48 10.21 20.24
CA PHE A 183 -13.92 11.27 19.34
C PHE A 183 -15.33 11.79 19.68
N TRP A 184 -16.23 10.91 20.14
CA TRP A 184 -17.59 11.31 20.52
C TRP A 184 -17.74 11.67 21.99
N LYS A 185 -16.68 11.55 22.79
CA LYS A 185 -16.70 11.73 24.25
C LYS A 185 -17.82 10.92 24.93
N LYS A 186 -17.99 9.67 24.48
CA LYS A 186 -18.99 8.73 25.02
C LYS A 186 -18.30 7.46 25.50
N PRO A 187 -18.66 6.91 26.68
CA PRO A 187 -18.02 5.72 27.22
C PRO A 187 -18.57 4.45 26.54
N ILE A 188 -18.18 4.24 25.27
CA ILE A 188 -18.62 3.11 24.44
C ILE A 188 -17.49 2.13 24.08
N SER A 189 -16.30 2.34 24.64
CA SER A 189 -15.16 1.44 24.46
C SER A 189 -15.38 0.15 25.25
N ASP A 190 -14.84 -0.97 24.75
CA ASP A 190 -14.79 -2.22 25.53
C ASP A 190 -13.70 -2.17 26.62
N LYS A 191 -12.85 -1.11 26.62
CA LYS A 191 -11.79 -0.87 27.61
C LYS A 191 -12.28 0.09 28.69
N GLU A 192 -12.26 -0.34 29.94
CA GLU A 192 -12.71 0.48 31.06
C GLU A 192 -11.88 1.75 31.27
N VAL A 193 -10.57 1.69 31.03
CA VAL A 193 -9.66 2.83 31.23
C VAL A 193 -10.07 4.03 30.36
N ILE A 194 -10.41 3.78 29.09
CA ILE A 194 -10.86 4.83 28.15
C ILE A 194 -12.18 5.43 28.62
N ASN A 195 -13.13 4.59 29.04
CA ASN A 195 -14.43 5.05 29.53
C ASN A 195 -14.29 5.89 30.81
N LYS A 196 -13.46 5.46 31.77
CA LYS A 196 -13.18 6.21 33.01
C LYS A 196 -12.56 7.58 32.72
N LEU A 197 -11.66 7.67 31.73
CA LEU A 197 -11.04 8.92 31.33
C LEU A 197 -12.09 9.89 30.73
N ILE A 198 -12.95 9.40 29.85
CA ILE A 198 -14.03 10.16 29.23
C ILE A 198 -15.05 10.64 30.28
N GLU A 199 -15.42 9.77 31.23
CA GLU A 199 -16.33 10.13 32.32
C GLU A 199 -15.75 11.20 33.24
N LYS A 200 -14.46 11.13 33.53
CA LYS A 200 -13.75 12.17 34.29
C LYS A 200 -13.74 13.51 33.55
N GLU A 201 -13.54 13.50 32.23
CA GLU A 201 -13.59 14.72 31.41
C GLU A 201 -15.01 15.30 31.33
N ASN A 202 -16.04 14.46 31.21
CA ASN A 202 -17.42 14.91 31.10
C ASN A 202 -18.01 15.42 32.44
N ASN A 203 -17.47 14.94 33.57
CA ASN A 203 -17.92 15.33 34.92
C ASN A 203 -17.07 16.43 35.57
N GLY A 204 -16.05 16.95 34.87
CA GLY A 204 -15.19 18.06 35.31
C GLY A 204 -15.65 19.39 34.72
#